data_AF-A0A8D2AJL4-F1
#
_entry.id   AF-A0A8D2AJL4-F1
#
_cell.length_a   1.000
_cell.length_b   1.000
_cell.length_c   1.000
_cell.angle_alpha   90.00
_cell.angle_beta   90.00
_cell.angle_gamma   90.00
#
_symmetry.space_group_name_H-M   'P 1'
#
loop_
_entity.id
_entity.type
_entity.pdbx_description
1 polymer ?
#
loop_
_entity_poly.entity_id
_entity_poly.type
_entity_poly.pdbx_seq_one_letter_code
_entity_poly.pdbx_strand_id
1 'polypeptide(L)'
;MAILPKVLYRFNAIPIKIPMVYLTEIEQAIMKFIWKKKKPRIAKAILSRKNETGGIAIPDLQLYYKTIVTKKAWYWYQNRKVDQWYRIEDTDTNPDKYNFLILDKGAKNMQWRKDSLFNKWCWENWKTICNRMKLNPYLSPCTKLNSKWTKDLGIRPETLQIIEEKVGPDLQHVGLGPDFLNRTPIAQEIKARINHWDRFKLKSFLSAKETIINREPTEWEKILTTHTSDRALISRIYKELKKLYTKNTNNPINKWAKDMNRCFTEEDLHAINKHMKKCSPSLVIREMQIKTTLRFHLTPIRMAIIKNTSNNRYWRGYGEKGTLIHCWWGCKLVQPLWKAEWRFLRKLGMDPPFDPAIPLLGLYPKNLKSAYCRDTAKSVFIAAQFTIARLWNQPRCPSIDEWIKKL
;
A
#
# COMPACT_ATOMS: atom_id res chain seq x y z
N MET A 1 -4.72 -12.66 9.42
CA MET A 1 -5.51 -13.36 8.38
C MET A 1 -4.78 -14.64 8.02
N ALA A 2 -5.33 -15.83 8.29
CA ALA A 2 -4.64 -17.11 8.05
C ALA A 2 -4.59 -17.52 6.56
N ILE A 3 -5.43 -16.91 5.71
CA ILE A 3 -5.58 -17.28 4.30
C ILE A 3 -4.46 -16.70 3.43
N LEU A 4 -4.01 -15.46 3.71
CA LEU A 4 -3.01 -14.79 2.87
C LEU A 4 -1.69 -15.59 2.76
N PRO A 5 -1.08 -16.10 3.84
CA PRO A 5 0.12 -16.93 3.72
C PRO A 5 -0.07 -18.17 2.82
N LYS A 6 -1.24 -18.83 2.92
CA LYS A 6 -1.57 -20.00 2.08
C LYS A 6 -1.67 -19.64 0.59
N VAL A 7 -2.28 -18.49 0.28
CA VAL A 7 -2.39 -17.99 -1.10
C VAL A 7 -1.02 -17.58 -1.65
N LEU A 8 -0.22 -16.88 -0.86
CA LEU A 8 1.14 -16.49 -1.25
C LEU A 8 2.04 -17.69 -1.51
N TYR A 9 1.94 -18.73 -0.68
CA TYR A 9 2.65 -19.98 -0.92
C TYR A 9 2.30 -20.57 -2.29
N ARG A 10 1.01 -20.67 -2.63
CA ARG A 10 0.57 -21.16 -3.95
C ARG A 10 1.05 -20.27 -5.10
N PHE A 11 0.98 -18.95 -4.96
CA PHE A 11 1.51 -18.04 -5.99
C PHE A 11 3.01 -18.18 -6.20
N ASN A 12 3.78 -18.45 -5.14
CA ASN A 12 5.21 -18.71 -5.25
C ASN A 12 5.51 -20.10 -5.84
N ALA A 13 4.69 -21.10 -5.50
CA ALA A 13 4.89 -22.51 -5.84
C ALA A 13 4.43 -22.89 -7.25
N ILE A 14 3.68 -22.04 -7.96
CA ILE A 14 3.15 -22.37 -9.28
C ILE A 14 3.84 -21.49 -10.34
N PRO A 15 4.67 -22.06 -11.23
CA PRO A 15 5.33 -21.34 -12.30
C PRO A 15 4.41 -21.22 -13.53
N ILE A 16 3.14 -20.85 -13.34
CA ILE A 16 2.20 -20.63 -14.45
C ILE A 16 1.52 -19.26 -14.33
N LYS A 17 1.10 -18.74 -15.48
CA LYS A 17 0.25 -17.56 -15.54
C LYS A 17 -1.13 -17.92 -15.00
N ILE A 18 -1.47 -17.33 -13.86
CA ILE A 18 -2.78 -17.39 -13.23
C ILE A 18 -3.68 -16.41 -13.97
N PRO A 19 -4.82 -16.86 -14.51
CA PRO A 19 -5.79 -15.97 -15.14
C PRO A 19 -6.28 -14.90 -14.17
N MET A 20 -6.39 -13.65 -14.62
CA MET A 20 -6.92 -12.56 -13.79
C MET A 20 -8.37 -12.80 -13.36
N VAL A 21 -9.12 -13.59 -14.13
CA VAL A 21 -10.49 -14.01 -13.81
C VAL A 21 -10.52 -14.82 -12.52
N TYR A 22 -9.63 -15.82 -12.39
CA TYR A 22 -9.52 -16.64 -11.19
C TYR A 22 -9.18 -15.82 -9.94
N LEU A 23 -8.24 -14.87 -10.04
CA LEU A 23 -7.94 -13.95 -8.94
C LEU A 23 -9.17 -13.11 -8.55
N THR A 24 -9.93 -12.66 -9.55
CA THR A 24 -11.17 -11.91 -9.33
C THR A 24 -12.23 -12.75 -8.64
N GLU A 25 -12.36 -14.03 -8.98
CA GLU A 25 -13.28 -14.97 -8.32
C GLU A 25 -12.93 -15.18 -6.85
N ILE A 26 -11.65 -15.40 -6.52
CA ILE A 26 -11.20 -15.51 -5.12
C ILE A 26 -11.53 -14.23 -4.35
N GLU A 27 -11.23 -13.07 -4.93
CA GLU A 27 -11.53 -11.78 -4.31
C GLU A 27 -13.04 -11.58 -4.12
N GLN A 28 -13.86 -11.99 -5.08
CA GLN A 28 -15.32 -11.99 -4.94
C GLN A 28 -15.79 -12.94 -3.82
N ALA A 29 -15.20 -14.13 -3.69
CA ALA A 29 -15.51 -15.07 -2.62
C ALA A 29 -15.14 -14.49 -1.24
N ILE A 30 -13.98 -13.86 -1.11
CA ILE A 30 -13.56 -13.14 0.11
C ILE A 30 -14.55 -12.02 0.44
N MET A 31 -14.96 -11.25 -0.58
CA MET A 31 -15.97 -10.20 -0.39
C MET A 31 -17.32 -10.79 0.04
N LYS A 32 -17.81 -11.85 -0.62
CA LYS A 32 -19.05 -12.54 -0.22
C LYS A 32 -18.97 -13.05 1.23
N PHE A 33 -17.81 -13.58 1.65
CA PHE A 33 -17.58 -14.01 3.04
C PHE A 33 -17.66 -12.84 4.02
N ILE A 34 -16.89 -11.77 3.78
CA ILE A 34 -16.87 -10.57 4.64
C ILE A 34 -18.27 -9.98 4.81
N TRP A 35 -19.05 -9.97 3.72
CA TRP A 35 -20.39 -9.40 3.71
C TRP A 35 -21.49 -10.40 4.09
N LYS A 36 -21.16 -11.63 4.51
CA LYS A 36 -22.13 -12.71 4.82
C LYS A 36 -23.17 -12.88 3.70
N LYS A 37 -22.70 -12.98 2.46
CA LYS A 37 -23.50 -13.06 1.21
C LYS A 37 -24.40 -11.83 0.94
N LYS A 38 -24.30 -10.75 1.73
CA LYS A 38 -25.02 -9.48 1.47
C LYS A 38 -24.25 -8.61 0.48
N LYS A 39 -24.95 -7.63 -0.12
CA LYS A 39 -24.32 -6.65 -1.03
C LYS A 39 -23.26 -5.81 -0.28
N PRO A 40 -22.04 -5.68 -0.84
CA PRO A 40 -21.00 -4.83 -0.24
C PRO A 40 -21.46 -3.38 -0.08
N ARG A 41 -21.30 -2.83 1.13
CA ARG A 41 -21.63 -1.41 1.40
C ARG A 41 -20.42 -0.49 1.36
N ILE A 42 -19.22 -1.05 1.45
CA ILE A 42 -17.95 -0.32 1.36
C ILE A 42 -17.18 -0.89 0.17
N ALA A 43 -16.66 -0.01 -0.67
CA ALA A 43 -15.87 -0.40 -1.83
C ALA A 43 -14.60 -1.15 -1.38
N LYS A 44 -14.25 -2.23 -2.10
CA LYS A 44 -13.03 -3.03 -1.85
C LYS A 44 -11.78 -2.15 -1.72
N ALA A 45 -11.64 -1.16 -2.60
CA ALA A 45 -10.50 -0.24 -2.60
C ALA A 45 -10.35 0.55 -1.28
N ILE A 46 -11.44 0.83 -0.57
CA ILE A 46 -11.40 1.46 0.76
C ILE A 46 -11.00 0.42 1.82
N LEU A 47 -11.54 -0.79 1.74
CA LEU A 47 -11.21 -1.86 2.69
C LEU A 47 -9.74 -2.31 2.60
N SER A 48 -9.15 -2.33 1.40
CA SER A 48 -7.75 -2.72 1.15
C SER A 48 -6.71 -1.65 1.54
N ARG A 49 -7.17 -0.45 1.93
CA ARG A 49 -6.29 0.59 2.42
C ARG A 49 -5.61 0.18 3.72
N LYS A 50 -4.48 0.84 4.01
CA LYS A 50 -3.86 0.74 5.32
C LYS A 50 -4.85 1.26 6.36
N ASN A 51 -4.70 0.75 7.57
CA ASN A 51 -5.49 1.22 8.70
C ASN A 51 -5.31 2.73 8.84
N GLU A 52 -4.07 3.24 8.89
CA GLU A 52 -3.68 4.67 8.88
C GLU A 52 -4.64 5.57 8.09
N THR A 53 -5.00 5.14 6.88
CA THR A 53 -5.85 5.87 5.94
C THR A 53 -7.34 5.53 5.99
N GLY A 54 -7.84 4.99 7.11
CA GLY A 54 -9.24 4.58 7.29
C GLY A 54 -9.64 3.31 6.53
N GLY A 55 -8.71 2.36 6.34
CA GLY A 55 -8.99 1.03 5.78
C GLY A 55 -8.98 -0.07 6.84
N ILE A 56 -9.22 -1.32 6.42
CA ILE A 56 -9.11 -2.52 7.29
C ILE A 56 -8.01 -3.49 6.82
N ALA A 57 -7.17 -3.05 5.89
CA ALA A 57 -6.04 -3.79 5.34
C ALA A 57 -6.41 -5.17 4.74
N ILE A 58 -7.53 -5.26 4.01
CA ILE A 58 -7.81 -6.46 3.19
C ILE A 58 -6.68 -6.66 2.16
N PRO A 59 -6.13 -7.88 2.04
CA PRO A 59 -5.11 -8.19 1.04
C PRO A 59 -5.62 -7.95 -0.38
N ASP A 60 -4.81 -7.29 -1.20
CA ASP A 60 -5.04 -7.18 -2.65
C ASP A 60 -4.31 -8.34 -3.33
N LEU A 61 -5.05 -9.40 -3.68
CA LEU A 61 -4.46 -10.63 -4.19
C LEU A 61 -3.83 -10.42 -5.56
N GLN A 62 -4.42 -9.56 -6.40
CA GLN A 62 -3.84 -9.19 -7.69
C GLN A 62 -2.51 -8.47 -7.52
N LEU A 63 -2.42 -7.54 -6.56
CA LEU A 63 -1.19 -6.82 -6.29
C LEU A 63 -0.11 -7.75 -5.70
N TYR A 64 -0.48 -8.64 -4.77
CA TYR A 64 0.42 -9.65 -4.23
C TYR A 64 0.91 -10.63 -5.29
N TYR A 65 0.04 -11.04 -6.20
CA TYR A 65 0.42 -11.87 -7.33
C TYR A 65 1.49 -11.15 -8.16
N LYS A 66 1.24 -9.91 -8.57
CA LYS A 66 2.23 -9.07 -9.28
C LYS A 66 3.54 -8.94 -8.51
N THR A 67 3.48 -8.74 -7.19
CA THR A 67 4.68 -8.69 -6.33
C THR A 67 5.52 -9.95 -6.47
N ILE A 68 4.90 -11.13 -6.49
CA ILE A 68 5.60 -12.41 -6.63
C ILE A 68 6.23 -12.55 -8.02
N VAL A 69 5.54 -12.09 -9.07
CA VAL A 69 6.13 -12.04 -10.43
C VAL A 69 7.37 -11.16 -10.44
N THR A 70 7.26 -9.95 -9.89
CA THR A 70 8.35 -8.98 -9.84
C THR A 70 9.52 -9.49 -9.00
N LYS A 71 9.26 -10.27 -7.95
CA LYS A 71 10.29 -10.93 -7.16
C LYS A 71 11.20 -11.81 -8.04
N LYS A 72 10.66 -12.42 -9.10
CA LYS A 72 11.47 -13.24 -10.02
C LYS A 72 12.38 -12.41 -10.93
N ALA A 73 11.90 -11.24 -11.38
CA ALA A 73 12.76 -10.27 -12.05
C ALA A 73 13.92 -9.82 -11.15
N TRP A 74 13.71 -9.72 -9.84
CA TRP A 74 14.79 -9.46 -8.88
C TRP A 74 15.85 -10.58 -8.84
N TYR A 75 15.43 -11.85 -8.83
CA TYR A 75 16.37 -12.98 -8.89
C TYR A 75 17.17 -12.99 -10.20
N TRP A 76 16.54 -12.63 -11.32
CA TRP A 76 17.26 -12.49 -12.59
C TRP A 76 18.30 -11.36 -12.53
N TYR A 77 18.03 -10.24 -11.86
CA TYR A 77 19.03 -9.18 -11.75
C TYR A 77 20.25 -9.59 -10.88
N GLN A 78 19.97 -10.23 -9.74
CA GLN A 78 20.98 -10.58 -8.73
C GLN A 78 21.79 -11.82 -9.11
N ASN A 79 21.16 -12.99 -9.01
CA ASN A 79 21.71 -14.29 -9.41
C ASN A 79 20.56 -15.29 -9.51
N ARG A 80 20.29 -15.77 -10.73
CA ARG A 80 19.19 -16.70 -10.98
C ARG A 80 19.35 -18.02 -10.23
N LYS A 81 20.57 -18.44 -9.86
CA LYS A 81 20.83 -19.69 -9.11
C LYS A 81 20.12 -19.73 -7.75
N VAL A 82 19.77 -18.57 -7.20
CA VAL A 82 19.03 -18.45 -5.93
C VAL A 82 17.53 -18.66 -6.10
N ASP A 83 17.00 -18.57 -7.32
CA ASP A 83 15.59 -18.83 -7.59
C ASP A 83 15.28 -20.32 -7.45
N GLN A 84 14.21 -20.64 -6.73
CA GLN A 84 13.75 -22.02 -6.51
C GLN A 84 13.42 -22.74 -7.82
N TRP A 85 13.08 -22.00 -8.87
CA TRP A 85 12.72 -22.53 -10.19
C TRP A 85 13.92 -22.73 -11.11
N TYR A 86 15.10 -22.24 -10.72
CA TYR A 86 16.32 -22.33 -11.52
C TYR A 86 16.62 -23.75 -11.96
N ARG A 87 16.60 -24.72 -11.03
CA ARG A 87 16.97 -26.12 -11.29
C ARG A 87 16.09 -26.82 -12.33
N ILE A 88 14.84 -26.36 -12.49
CA ILE A 88 13.88 -26.93 -13.44
C ILE A 88 14.08 -26.32 -14.84
N GLU A 89 14.58 -25.09 -14.93
CA GLU A 89 14.73 -24.33 -16.17
C GLU A 89 16.18 -24.28 -16.70
N ASP A 90 17.16 -24.72 -15.91
CA ASP A 90 18.61 -24.69 -16.23
C ASP A 90 18.95 -25.57 -17.44
N THR A 91 18.17 -26.65 -17.67
CA THR A 91 18.32 -27.52 -18.84
C THR A 91 17.94 -26.84 -20.16
N ASP A 92 17.15 -25.75 -20.12
CA ASP A 92 16.53 -25.17 -21.32
C ASP A 92 17.09 -23.80 -21.75
N THR A 93 17.84 -23.09 -20.90
CA THR A 93 18.42 -21.77 -21.26
C THR A 93 19.64 -21.36 -20.43
N ASN A 94 20.67 -20.80 -21.09
CA ASN A 94 21.83 -20.18 -20.40
C ASN A 94 21.36 -19.09 -19.39
N PRO A 95 21.65 -19.26 -18.08
CA PRO A 95 21.22 -18.37 -17.00
C PRO A 95 21.64 -16.90 -17.19
N ASP A 96 22.82 -16.68 -17.75
CA ASP A 96 23.38 -15.34 -17.94
C ASP A 96 22.51 -14.48 -18.87
N LYS A 97 21.73 -15.12 -19.76
CA LYS A 97 20.81 -14.42 -20.67
C LYS A 97 19.69 -13.68 -19.94
N TYR A 98 19.25 -14.14 -18.76
CA TYR A 98 18.15 -13.50 -18.03
C TYR A 98 18.60 -12.29 -17.22
N ASN A 99 19.85 -12.28 -16.75
CA ASN A 99 20.42 -11.11 -16.07
C ASN A 99 20.43 -9.92 -17.03
N PHE A 100 20.75 -10.15 -18.30
CA PHE A 100 20.67 -9.16 -19.38
C PHE A 100 19.23 -8.76 -19.78
N LEU A 101 18.19 -9.39 -19.22
CA LEU A 101 16.82 -8.92 -19.44
C LEU A 101 16.54 -7.69 -18.58
N ILE A 102 17.07 -7.64 -17.36
CA ILE A 102 16.73 -6.58 -16.41
C ILE A 102 17.68 -5.40 -16.61
N LEU A 103 17.16 -4.29 -17.13
CA LEU A 103 17.88 -3.02 -17.35
C LEU A 103 18.91 -3.04 -18.50
N ASP A 104 18.79 -3.95 -19.48
CA ASP A 104 19.65 -3.97 -20.67
C ASP A 104 18.88 -4.01 -22.00
N LYS A 105 19.32 -3.16 -22.95
CA LYS A 105 18.79 -3.02 -24.31
C LYS A 105 18.88 -4.31 -25.13
N GLY A 106 19.88 -5.14 -24.87
CA GLY A 106 20.10 -6.41 -25.58
C GLY A 106 18.96 -7.44 -25.44
N ALA A 107 18.09 -7.24 -24.44
CA ALA A 107 16.86 -7.98 -24.19
C ALA A 107 15.74 -7.73 -25.21
N LYS A 108 15.76 -6.57 -25.90
CA LYS A 108 14.62 -6.11 -26.72
C LYS A 108 14.27 -7.07 -27.86
N ASN A 109 15.28 -7.75 -28.40
CA ASN A 109 15.15 -8.66 -29.55
C ASN A 109 15.22 -10.14 -29.14
N MET A 110 15.08 -10.46 -27.84
CA MET A 110 15.17 -11.85 -27.39
C MET A 110 13.92 -12.63 -27.80
N GLN A 111 14.11 -13.67 -28.63
CA GLN A 111 13.05 -14.62 -28.96
C GLN A 111 12.84 -15.58 -27.79
N TRP A 112 11.62 -15.61 -27.27
CA TRP A 112 11.20 -16.57 -26.25
C TRP A 112 10.98 -17.93 -26.93
N ARG A 113 11.59 -19.01 -26.44
CA ARG A 113 11.17 -20.38 -26.83
C ARG A 113 9.70 -20.57 -26.46
N LYS A 114 8.95 -21.36 -27.25
CA LYS A 114 7.50 -21.58 -27.08
C LYS A 114 7.12 -22.05 -25.66
N ASP A 115 8.04 -22.68 -24.93
CA ASP A 115 7.74 -23.39 -23.67
C ASP A 115 8.05 -22.59 -22.39
N SER A 116 8.77 -21.46 -22.43
CA SER A 116 9.05 -20.64 -21.24
C SER A 116 7.97 -19.57 -20.97
N LEU A 117 6.69 -19.94 -21.10
CA LEU A 117 5.53 -19.05 -20.91
C LEU A 117 5.59 -18.26 -19.60
N PHE A 118 6.14 -18.86 -18.56
CA PHE A 118 6.32 -18.22 -17.25
C PHE A 118 7.30 -17.03 -17.30
N ASN A 119 8.45 -17.21 -17.93
CA ASN A 119 9.48 -16.16 -18.01
C ASN A 119 9.07 -15.04 -18.97
N LYS A 120 8.45 -15.39 -20.12
CA LYS A 120 7.88 -14.38 -21.01
C LYS A 120 6.86 -13.51 -20.27
N TRP A 121 5.99 -14.13 -19.48
CA TRP A 121 4.98 -13.43 -18.71
C TRP A 121 5.59 -12.59 -17.57
N CYS A 122 6.62 -13.08 -16.90
CA CYS A 122 7.37 -12.30 -15.91
C CYS A 122 7.98 -11.04 -16.55
N TRP A 123 8.57 -11.17 -17.74
CA TRP A 123 9.12 -10.05 -18.50
C TRP A 123 8.06 -9.04 -18.95
N GLU A 124 6.90 -9.50 -19.42
CA GLU A 124 5.78 -8.62 -19.79
C GLU A 124 5.26 -7.82 -18.58
N ASN A 125 5.16 -8.46 -17.40
CA ASN A 125 4.80 -7.75 -16.17
C ASN A 125 5.87 -6.73 -15.77
N TRP A 126 7.15 -7.10 -15.87
CA TRP A 126 8.26 -6.20 -15.60
C TRP A 126 8.19 -4.93 -16.47
N LYS A 127 8.07 -5.08 -17.80
CA LYS A 127 7.90 -3.93 -18.71
C LYS A 127 6.71 -3.06 -18.34
N THR A 128 5.57 -3.68 -18.01
CA THR A 128 4.35 -2.95 -17.61
C THR A 128 4.57 -2.13 -16.35
N ILE A 129 5.34 -2.67 -15.40
CA ILE A 129 5.68 -2.02 -14.14
C ILE A 129 6.68 -0.87 -14.38
N CYS A 130 7.75 -1.07 -15.17
CA CYS A 130 8.66 0.01 -15.57
C CYS A 130 7.94 1.18 -16.25
N ASN A 131 7.03 0.88 -17.18
CA ASN A 131 6.24 1.92 -17.87
C ASN A 131 5.39 2.74 -16.88
N ARG A 132 4.78 2.09 -15.89
CA ARG A 132 4.02 2.79 -14.83
C ARG A 132 4.91 3.63 -13.93
N MET A 133 6.14 3.20 -13.70
CA MET A 133 7.13 3.98 -12.95
C MET A 133 7.76 5.11 -13.77
N LYS A 134 7.49 5.19 -15.08
CA LYS A 134 8.20 6.05 -16.03
C LYS A 134 9.72 5.79 -16.03
N LEU A 135 10.12 4.54 -15.78
CA LEU A 135 11.51 4.09 -15.85
C LEU A 135 11.79 3.48 -17.22
N ASN A 136 12.99 3.71 -17.74
CA ASN A 136 13.47 3.00 -18.91
C ASN A 136 13.79 1.55 -18.52
N PRO A 137 13.11 0.53 -19.07
CA PRO A 137 13.34 -0.88 -18.71
C PRO A 137 14.68 -1.43 -19.20
N TYR A 138 15.40 -0.67 -20.04
CA TYR A 138 16.61 -1.09 -20.74
C TYR A 138 17.88 -0.33 -20.32
N LEU A 139 17.75 0.70 -19.48
CA LEU A 139 18.88 1.49 -19.02
C LEU A 139 18.55 2.23 -17.72
N SER A 140 19.44 2.09 -16.75
CA SER A 140 19.34 2.65 -15.39
C SER A 140 20.73 2.94 -14.82
N PRO A 141 20.88 3.82 -13.81
CA PRO A 141 22.11 3.94 -13.03
C PRO A 141 22.65 2.59 -12.52
N CYS A 142 21.76 1.63 -12.27
CA CYS A 142 22.08 0.28 -11.81
C CYS A 142 22.22 -0.71 -12.98
N THR A 143 22.58 -0.28 -14.18
CA THR A 143 22.83 -1.23 -15.27
C THR A 143 24.22 -1.84 -15.08
N LYS A 144 24.32 -3.16 -15.17
CA LYS A 144 25.63 -3.84 -15.12
C LYS A 144 26.50 -3.45 -16.31
N LEU A 145 27.79 -3.25 -16.05
CA LEU A 145 28.80 -2.88 -17.03
C LEU A 145 29.04 -4.03 -18.02
N ASN A 146 29.18 -5.27 -17.53
CA ASN A 146 29.39 -6.45 -18.37
C ASN A 146 28.07 -7.00 -18.94
N SER A 147 27.28 -6.13 -19.58
CA SER A 147 25.97 -6.45 -20.14
C SER A 147 25.98 -6.41 -21.67
N LYS A 148 24.92 -6.86 -22.36
CA LYS A 148 25.00 -7.13 -23.81
C LYS A 148 25.32 -5.88 -24.64
N TRP A 149 24.93 -4.70 -24.16
CA TRP A 149 25.26 -3.42 -24.81
C TRP A 149 26.77 -3.16 -24.95
N THR A 150 27.65 -3.70 -24.09
CA THR A 150 29.10 -3.51 -24.24
C THR A 150 29.69 -4.40 -25.33
N LYS A 151 29.06 -5.53 -25.62
CA LYS A 151 29.39 -6.36 -26.79
C LYS A 151 29.08 -5.62 -28.09
N ASP A 152 27.95 -4.91 -28.14
CA ASP A 152 27.56 -4.11 -29.30
C ASP A 152 28.54 -2.92 -29.54
N LEU A 153 29.17 -2.40 -28.48
CA LEU A 153 30.21 -1.38 -28.57
C LEU A 153 31.59 -1.95 -28.96
N GLY A 154 31.76 -3.28 -28.96
CA GLY A 154 33.04 -3.94 -29.18
C GLY A 154 34.09 -3.52 -28.16
N ILE A 155 33.72 -3.48 -26.88
CA ILE A 155 34.65 -3.25 -25.77
C ILE A 155 35.30 -4.58 -25.39
N ARG A 156 36.60 -4.56 -25.14
CA ARG A 156 37.37 -5.76 -24.80
C ARG A 156 36.98 -6.30 -23.40
N PRO A 157 36.73 -7.62 -23.25
CA PRO A 157 36.32 -8.22 -21.96
C PRO A 157 37.27 -7.92 -20.81
N GLU A 158 38.59 -7.89 -21.07
CA GLU A 158 39.61 -7.60 -20.06
C GLU A 158 39.44 -6.20 -19.48
N THR A 159 39.03 -5.23 -20.31
CA THR A 159 38.78 -3.86 -19.85
C THR A 159 37.53 -3.79 -18.97
N LEU A 160 36.47 -4.53 -19.32
CA LEU A 160 35.25 -4.58 -18.52
C LEU A 160 35.51 -5.27 -17.18
N GLN A 161 36.25 -6.37 -17.18
CA GLN A 161 36.59 -7.13 -15.97
C GLN A 161 37.41 -6.29 -14.99
N ILE A 162 38.43 -5.56 -15.47
CA ILE A 162 39.24 -4.67 -14.64
C ILE A 162 38.38 -3.58 -13.99
N ILE A 163 37.45 -2.97 -14.74
CA ILE A 163 36.57 -1.93 -14.21
C ILE A 163 35.57 -2.54 -13.21
N GLU A 164 34.98 -3.69 -13.52
CA GLU A 164 34.01 -4.38 -12.66
C GLU A 164 34.64 -4.78 -11.31
N GLU A 165 35.86 -5.33 -11.32
CA GLU A 165 36.56 -5.78 -10.11
C GLU A 165 37.08 -4.61 -9.25
N LYS A 166 37.55 -3.52 -9.86
CA LYS A 166 38.26 -2.44 -9.15
C LYS A 166 37.41 -1.21 -8.88
N VAL A 167 36.46 -0.89 -9.76
CA VAL A 167 35.61 0.30 -9.67
C VAL A 167 34.20 -0.09 -9.24
N GLY A 168 33.66 -1.16 -9.81
CA GLY A 168 32.38 -1.75 -9.43
C GLY A 168 31.56 -2.22 -10.64
N PRO A 169 30.53 -3.04 -10.40
CA PRO A 169 29.82 -3.77 -11.47
C PRO A 169 28.81 -2.92 -12.25
N ASP A 170 28.38 -1.77 -11.71
CA ASP A 170 27.26 -1.00 -12.25
C ASP A 170 27.69 0.39 -12.76
N LEU A 171 26.94 0.96 -13.71
CA LEU A 171 27.21 2.27 -14.32
C LEU A 171 27.37 3.42 -13.30
N GLN A 172 26.67 3.35 -12.16
CA GLN A 172 26.81 4.31 -11.07
C GLN A 172 28.25 4.41 -10.54
N HIS A 173 28.99 3.29 -10.50
CA HIS A 173 30.37 3.27 -10.00
C HIS A 173 31.36 3.88 -11.00
N VAL A 174 31.11 3.67 -12.29
CA VAL A 174 31.93 4.21 -13.39
C VAL A 174 31.84 5.73 -13.46
N GLY A 175 30.70 6.32 -13.10
CA GLY A 175 30.50 7.78 -13.17
C GLY A 175 30.31 8.30 -14.60
N LEU A 176 29.92 9.57 -14.72
CA LEU A 176 29.57 10.23 -15.99
C LEU A 176 30.24 11.59 -16.09
N GLY A 177 30.38 12.13 -17.30
CA GLY A 177 30.87 13.50 -17.51
C GLY A 177 32.21 13.75 -16.79
N PRO A 178 32.32 14.73 -15.89
CA PRO A 178 33.54 15.01 -15.13
C PRO A 178 33.91 13.88 -14.14
N ASP A 179 32.92 13.13 -13.67
CA ASP A 179 33.07 12.00 -12.74
C ASP A 179 33.48 10.69 -13.43
N PHE A 180 33.48 10.62 -14.76
CA PHE A 180 33.78 9.39 -15.50
C PHE A 180 35.17 8.85 -15.17
N LEU A 181 35.17 7.69 -14.50
CA LEU A 181 36.31 7.01 -13.88
C LEU A 181 37.18 7.97 -13.04
N ASN A 182 36.56 8.96 -12.40
CA ASN A 182 37.23 9.99 -11.62
C ASN A 182 36.74 10.08 -10.17
N ARG A 183 35.68 9.33 -9.81
CA ARG A 183 35.04 9.38 -8.47
C ARG A 183 35.93 8.91 -7.33
N THR A 184 36.82 7.96 -7.59
CA THR A 184 37.73 7.40 -6.59
C THR A 184 39.16 7.40 -7.13
N PRO A 185 40.19 7.46 -6.26
CA PRO A 185 41.58 7.35 -6.69
C PRO A 185 41.85 6.06 -7.49
N ILE A 186 41.20 4.96 -7.10
CA ILE A 186 41.26 3.68 -7.83
C ILE A 186 40.70 3.83 -9.24
N ALA A 187 39.55 4.48 -9.42
CA ALA A 187 38.98 4.70 -10.74
C ALA A 187 39.90 5.54 -11.65
N GLN A 188 40.58 6.54 -11.08
CA GLN A 188 41.55 7.37 -11.81
C GLN A 188 42.76 6.55 -12.28
N GLU A 189 43.27 5.65 -11.44
CA GLU A 189 44.34 4.72 -11.81
C GLU A 189 43.89 3.80 -12.94
N ILE A 190 42.71 3.20 -12.82
CA ILE A 190 42.14 2.33 -13.86
C ILE A 190 41.93 3.09 -15.17
N LYS A 191 41.47 4.35 -15.12
CA LYS A 191 41.30 5.22 -16.30
C LYS A 191 42.57 5.43 -17.10
N ALA A 192 43.73 5.38 -16.45
CA ALA A 192 45.05 5.47 -17.08
C ALA A 192 45.52 4.13 -17.64
N ARG A 193 45.10 3.00 -17.03
CA ARG A 193 45.52 1.63 -17.39
C ARG A 193 44.68 0.99 -18.50
N ILE A 194 43.42 1.38 -18.65
CA ILE A 194 42.53 0.83 -19.69
C ILE A 194 42.88 1.35 -21.08
N ASN A 195 42.52 0.58 -22.11
CA ASN A 195 42.79 0.97 -23.49
C ASN A 195 42.03 2.23 -23.88
N HIS A 196 42.73 3.07 -24.65
CA HIS A 196 42.26 4.36 -25.09
C HIS A 196 40.93 4.30 -25.86
N TRP A 197 40.79 3.35 -26.80
CA TRP A 197 39.59 3.20 -27.62
C TRP A 197 38.40 2.69 -26.82
N ASP A 198 38.61 1.72 -25.92
CA ASP A 198 37.55 1.22 -25.03
C ASP A 198 37.04 2.34 -24.12
N ARG A 199 37.96 3.13 -23.55
CA ARG A 199 37.65 4.30 -22.74
C ARG A 199 36.85 5.34 -23.51
N PHE A 200 37.23 5.64 -24.75
CA PHE A 200 36.54 6.60 -25.60
C PHE A 200 35.12 6.15 -25.93
N LYS A 201 34.95 4.88 -26.34
CA LYS A 201 33.63 4.29 -26.62
C LYS A 201 32.71 4.33 -25.41
N LEU A 202 33.22 3.93 -24.23
CA LEU A 202 32.48 3.98 -22.97
C LEU A 202 32.06 5.41 -22.64
N LYS A 203 33.00 6.36 -22.67
CA LYS A 203 32.72 7.78 -22.37
C LYS A 203 31.67 8.35 -23.32
N SER A 204 31.81 8.11 -24.63
CA SER A 204 30.87 8.58 -25.65
C SER A 204 29.45 8.04 -25.42
N PHE A 205 29.31 6.73 -25.19
CA PHE A 205 28.02 6.10 -24.92
C PHE A 205 27.34 6.67 -23.66
N LEU A 206 28.12 6.82 -22.59
CA LEU A 206 27.63 7.32 -21.30
C LEU A 206 27.22 8.80 -21.38
N SER A 207 27.99 9.64 -22.07
CA SER A 207 27.64 11.04 -22.32
C SER A 207 26.33 11.17 -23.10
N ALA A 208 26.07 10.32 -24.09
CA ALA A 208 24.81 10.33 -24.84
C ALA A 208 23.58 9.89 -24.01
N LYS A 209 23.78 9.37 -22.79
CA LYS A 209 22.74 8.86 -21.89
C LYS A 209 22.77 9.53 -20.51
N GLU A 210 23.46 10.64 -20.39
CA GLU A 210 23.70 11.34 -19.13
C GLU A 210 22.41 11.66 -18.37
N THR A 211 21.38 12.14 -19.06
CA THR A 211 20.07 12.47 -18.43
C THR A 211 19.35 11.27 -17.80
N ILE A 212 19.63 10.05 -18.27
CA ILE A 212 19.00 8.82 -17.77
C ILE A 212 19.77 8.25 -16.58
N ILE A 213 21.10 8.37 -16.61
CA ILE A 213 22.02 7.74 -15.66
C ILE A 213 22.41 8.70 -14.51
N ASN A 214 22.40 10.02 -14.73
CA ASN A 214 22.83 11.04 -13.73
C ASN A 214 21.74 11.39 -12.70
N ARG A 215 20.88 10.44 -12.35
CA ARG A 215 19.86 10.61 -11.30
C ARG A 215 20.12 9.65 -10.16
N GLU A 216 19.61 9.98 -8.98
CA GLU A 216 19.62 9.02 -7.89
C GLU A 216 18.80 7.75 -8.25
N PRO A 217 19.28 6.56 -7.86
CA PRO A 217 18.50 5.35 -7.95
C PRO A 217 17.20 5.50 -7.16
N THR A 218 16.09 5.12 -7.78
CA THR A 218 14.79 5.04 -7.12
C THR A 218 14.80 3.99 -6.01
N GLU A 219 13.86 4.07 -5.07
CA GLU A 219 13.67 3.02 -4.05
C GLU A 219 13.52 1.62 -4.67
N TRP A 220 12.96 1.54 -5.89
CA TRP A 220 12.87 0.32 -6.67
C TRP A 220 14.23 -0.22 -7.12
N GLU A 221 15.08 0.65 -7.64
CA GLU A 221 16.43 0.28 -8.08
C GLU A 221 17.30 -0.09 -6.87
N LYS A 222 17.13 0.60 -5.73
CA LYS A 222 17.73 0.20 -4.46
C LYS A 222 17.27 -1.19 -4.00
N ILE A 223 15.99 -1.53 -4.18
CA ILE A 223 15.50 -2.90 -3.90
C ILE A 223 16.19 -3.92 -4.81
N LEU A 224 16.41 -3.60 -6.10
CA LEU A 224 17.12 -4.47 -7.03
C LEU A 224 18.59 -4.67 -6.67
N THR A 225 19.31 -3.61 -6.27
CA THR A 225 20.76 -3.65 -6.04
C THR A 225 21.18 -4.09 -4.65
N THR A 226 20.34 -3.91 -3.63
CA THR A 226 20.68 -4.33 -2.26
C THR A 226 20.82 -5.85 -2.17
N HIS A 227 22.04 -6.34 -1.93
CA HIS A 227 22.40 -7.73 -1.60
C HIS A 227 21.88 -8.14 -0.21
N THR A 228 20.59 -7.95 0.01
CA THR A 228 19.91 -8.32 1.25
C THR A 228 19.27 -9.69 1.08
N SER A 229 19.26 -10.48 2.15
CA SER A 229 18.53 -11.75 2.19
C SER A 229 17.11 -11.59 1.65
N ASP A 230 16.56 -12.66 1.10
CA ASP A 230 15.20 -12.73 0.56
C ASP A 230 14.09 -12.40 1.60
N ARG A 231 14.50 -12.27 2.87
CA ARG A 231 13.67 -11.81 3.99
C ARG A 231 13.05 -10.45 3.66
N ALA A 232 11.72 -10.39 3.82
CA ALA A 232 10.90 -9.21 3.59
C ALA A 232 10.93 -8.61 2.16
N LEU A 233 11.54 -9.27 1.15
CA LEU A 233 11.57 -8.78 -0.23
C LEU A 233 10.15 -8.56 -0.79
N ILE A 234 9.25 -9.52 -0.59
CA ILE A 234 7.84 -9.41 -0.99
C ILE A 234 7.19 -8.17 -0.36
N SER A 235 7.45 -7.87 0.92
CA SER A 235 6.89 -6.70 1.60
C SER A 235 7.41 -5.39 1.00
N ARG A 236 8.71 -5.32 0.69
CA ARG A 236 9.35 -4.16 0.07
C ARG A 236 8.78 -3.89 -1.33
N ILE A 237 8.79 -4.91 -2.21
CA ILE A 237 8.22 -4.83 -3.56
C ILE A 237 6.73 -4.46 -3.50
N TYR A 238 5.96 -5.07 -2.59
CA TYR A 238 4.53 -4.78 -2.44
C TYR A 238 4.27 -3.33 -2.03
N LYS A 239 5.05 -2.77 -1.09
CA LYS A 239 4.91 -1.37 -0.66
C LYS A 239 5.09 -0.42 -1.84
N GLU A 240 6.10 -0.66 -2.66
CA GLU A 240 6.38 0.19 -3.80
C GLU A 240 5.35 -0.01 -4.93
N LEU A 241 4.90 -1.23 -5.23
CA LEU A 241 3.81 -1.43 -6.20
C LEU A 241 2.53 -0.78 -5.69
N LYS A 242 2.24 -0.88 -4.40
CA LYS A 242 1.05 -0.27 -3.82
C LYS A 242 1.02 1.23 -4.10
N LYS A 243 2.13 1.95 -4.00
CA LYS A 243 2.20 3.39 -4.35
C LYS A 243 1.76 3.63 -5.80
N LEU A 244 2.24 2.84 -6.75
CA LEU A 244 1.94 2.97 -8.18
C LEU A 244 0.49 2.63 -8.55
N TYR A 245 -0.11 1.69 -7.82
CA TYR A 245 -1.47 1.20 -8.08
C TYR A 245 -2.54 1.86 -7.19
N THR A 246 -2.14 2.70 -6.24
CA THR A 246 -3.09 3.41 -5.37
C THR A 246 -3.84 4.46 -6.18
N LYS A 247 -5.15 4.27 -6.36
CA LYS A 247 -6.03 5.31 -6.89
C LYS A 247 -6.40 6.30 -5.78
N ASN A 248 -6.57 7.58 -6.13
CA ASN A 248 -7.24 8.56 -5.28
C ASN A 248 -8.68 8.08 -5.02
N THR A 249 -8.95 7.59 -3.82
CA THR A 249 -10.31 7.19 -3.41
C THR A 249 -10.81 8.05 -2.26
N ASN A 250 -12.13 8.21 -2.22
CA ASN A 250 -12.86 8.97 -1.20
C ASN A 250 -12.61 8.40 0.21
N ASN A 251 -11.64 8.97 0.94
CA ASN A 251 -11.28 8.57 2.30
C ASN A 251 -12.43 8.86 3.27
N PRO A 252 -12.98 7.86 4.01
CA PRO A 252 -13.97 8.09 5.05
C PRO A 252 -13.53 9.12 6.11
N ILE A 253 -12.24 9.18 6.44
CA ILE A 253 -11.69 10.11 7.43
C ILE A 253 -11.69 11.55 6.90
N ASN A 254 -11.24 11.80 5.66
CA ASN A 254 -11.34 13.14 5.05
C ASN A 254 -12.80 13.60 4.96
N LYS A 255 -13.70 12.64 4.82
CA LYS A 255 -15.14 12.85 4.83
C LYS A 255 -15.62 13.26 6.24
N TRP A 256 -15.14 12.62 7.30
CA TRP A 256 -15.39 13.06 8.68
C TRP A 256 -14.81 14.44 8.97
N ALA A 257 -13.60 14.72 8.48
CA ALA A 257 -12.93 16.01 8.59
C ALA A 257 -13.81 17.15 8.03
N LYS A 258 -14.37 16.94 6.84
CA LYS A 258 -15.35 17.86 6.23
C LYS A 258 -16.63 17.99 7.03
N ASP A 259 -17.25 16.88 7.44
CA ASP A 259 -18.49 16.89 8.22
C ASP A 259 -18.33 17.61 9.58
N MET A 260 -17.13 17.57 10.18
CA MET A 260 -16.79 18.19 11.47
C MET A 260 -16.11 19.56 11.33
N ASN A 261 -15.90 20.04 10.10
CA ASN A 261 -15.14 21.25 9.79
C ASN A 261 -13.76 21.32 10.49
N ARG A 262 -12.98 20.23 10.42
CA ARG A 262 -11.71 20.06 11.14
C ARG A 262 -10.62 19.46 10.27
N CYS A 263 -9.36 19.84 10.54
CA CYS A 263 -8.18 19.16 10.01
C CYS A 263 -7.66 18.14 11.03
N PHE A 264 -7.35 16.91 10.57
CA PHE A 264 -6.73 15.87 11.40
C PHE A 264 -5.23 15.81 11.14
N THR A 265 -4.44 15.72 12.21
CA THR A 265 -2.98 15.51 12.13
C THR A 265 -2.66 14.02 11.94
N GLU A 266 -1.40 13.70 11.61
CA GLU A 266 -0.94 12.29 11.56
C GLU A 266 -1.11 11.57 12.91
N GLU A 267 -0.98 12.30 14.02
CA GLU A 267 -1.20 11.78 15.38
C GLU A 267 -2.67 11.45 15.61
N ASP A 268 -3.59 12.29 15.15
CA ASP A 268 -5.03 12.02 15.18
C ASP A 268 -5.34 10.78 14.36
N LEU A 269 -4.79 10.66 13.14
CA LEU A 269 -4.97 9.48 12.30
C LEU A 269 -4.46 8.22 13.01
N HIS A 270 -3.32 8.29 13.68
CA HIS A 270 -2.81 7.18 14.47
C HIS A 270 -3.74 6.81 15.64
N ALA A 271 -4.27 7.81 16.36
CA ALA A 271 -5.18 7.61 17.49
C ALA A 271 -6.51 6.97 17.05
N ILE A 272 -7.13 7.45 15.97
CA ILE A 272 -8.36 6.88 15.39
C ILE A 272 -8.14 5.40 15.04
N ASN A 273 -6.98 5.09 14.48
CA ASN A 273 -6.62 3.72 14.11
C ASN A 273 -6.38 2.80 15.28
N LYS A 274 -5.74 3.33 16.33
CA LYS A 274 -5.58 2.62 17.59
C LYS A 274 -6.93 2.34 18.22
N HIS A 275 -7.84 3.33 18.22
CA HIS A 275 -9.19 3.20 18.75
C HIS A 275 -9.97 2.08 18.05
N MET A 276 -10.09 2.09 16.73
CA MET A 276 -10.80 1.02 15.98
C MET A 276 -10.32 -0.41 16.32
N LYS A 277 -9.04 -0.57 16.70
CA LYS A 277 -8.45 -1.88 17.00
C LYS A 277 -8.56 -2.28 18.47
N LYS A 278 -8.39 -1.32 19.36
CA LYS A 278 -8.14 -1.54 20.79
C LYS A 278 -9.18 -0.88 21.70
N CYS A 279 -10.30 -0.39 21.16
CA CYS A 279 -11.36 0.23 21.95
C CYS A 279 -12.01 -0.71 22.97
N SER A 280 -12.04 -2.02 22.70
CA SER A 280 -12.66 -3.03 23.57
C SER A 280 -12.18 -4.44 23.23
N PRO A 281 -12.13 -5.39 24.17
CA PRO A 281 -11.94 -6.81 23.86
C PRO A 281 -13.13 -7.42 23.09
N SER A 282 -14.35 -6.86 23.25
CA SER A 282 -15.55 -7.36 22.56
C SER A 282 -15.49 -7.11 21.05
N LEU A 283 -15.60 -8.18 20.27
CA LEU A 283 -15.63 -8.11 18.81
C LEU A 283 -16.84 -7.30 18.29
N VAL A 284 -17.98 -7.39 18.97
CA VAL A 284 -19.21 -6.67 18.59
C VAL A 284 -19.02 -5.16 18.76
N ILE A 285 -18.38 -4.74 19.85
CA ILE A 285 -18.06 -3.33 20.10
C ILE A 285 -17.05 -2.82 19.07
N ARG A 286 -15.99 -3.58 18.81
CA ARG A 286 -14.99 -3.21 17.79
C ARG A 286 -15.60 -3.11 16.40
N GLU A 287 -16.45 -4.06 16.01
CA GLU A 287 -17.17 -4.01 14.73
C GLU A 287 -18.03 -2.75 14.62
N MET A 288 -18.71 -2.38 15.69
CA MET A 288 -19.53 -1.17 15.75
C MET A 288 -18.70 0.10 15.57
N GLN A 289 -17.56 0.22 16.26
CA GLN A 289 -16.64 1.35 16.11
C GLN A 289 -16.10 1.45 14.67
N ILE A 290 -15.66 0.33 14.10
CA ILE A 290 -15.21 0.28 12.71
C ILE A 290 -16.32 0.73 11.75
N LYS A 291 -17.58 0.30 11.96
CA LYS A 291 -18.73 0.73 11.16
C LYS A 291 -18.97 2.24 11.26
N THR A 292 -18.84 2.83 12.45
CA THR A 292 -18.97 4.27 12.64
C THR A 292 -17.86 5.01 11.89
N THR A 293 -16.60 4.68 12.17
CA THR A 293 -15.45 5.34 11.55
C THR A 293 -15.44 5.21 10.02
N LEU A 294 -15.82 4.05 9.48
CA LEU A 294 -15.92 3.82 8.03
C LEU A 294 -17.20 4.39 7.39
N ARG A 295 -18.03 5.12 8.15
CA ARG A 295 -19.29 5.73 7.67
C ARG A 295 -20.23 4.69 7.05
N PHE A 296 -20.37 3.52 7.68
CA PHE A 296 -21.17 2.39 7.22
C PHE A 296 -22.69 2.66 7.25
N HIS A 297 -23.12 3.42 8.24
CA HIS A 297 -24.53 3.65 8.53
C HIS A 297 -25.22 4.39 7.37
N LEU A 298 -26.37 3.87 6.92
CA LEU A 298 -27.15 4.49 5.85
C LEU A 298 -27.87 5.70 6.41
N THR A 299 -27.56 6.87 5.84
CA THR A 299 -28.23 8.12 6.19
C THR A 299 -29.37 8.39 5.23
N PRO A 300 -30.37 9.18 5.63
CA PRO A 300 -31.44 9.64 4.74
C PRO A 300 -30.91 10.27 3.45
N ILE A 301 -29.86 11.11 3.50
CA ILE A 301 -29.24 11.66 2.28
C ILE A 301 -28.73 10.55 1.36
N ARG A 302 -28.07 9.52 1.89
CA ARG A 302 -27.58 8.40 1.07
C ARG A 302 -28.74 7.56 0.53
N MET A 303 -29.78 7.36 1.32
CA MET A 303 -30.96 6.62 0.89
C MET A 303 -31.74 7.36 -0.18
N ALA A 304 -31.84 8.69 -0.09
CA ALA A 304 -32.45 9.55 -1.09
C ALA A 304 -31.77 9.36 -2.46
N ILE A 305 -30.43 9.38 -2.47
CA ILE A 305 -29.63 9.11 -3.68
C ILE A 305 -29.86 7.68 -4.21
N ILE A 306 -29.83 6.68 -3.33
CA ILE A 306 -30.01 5.27 -3.73
C ILE A 306 -31.40 5.00 -4.31
N LYS A 307 -32.43 5.60 -3.72
CA LYS A 307 -33.83 5.43 -4.13
C LYS A 307 -34.25 6.43 -5.22
N ASN A 308 -33.36 7.31 -5.65
CA ASN A 308 -33.65 8.40 -6.57
C ASN A 308 -34.85 9.27 -6.14
N THR A 309 -34.91 9.59 -4.84
CA THR A 309 -35.95 10.44 -4.24
C THR A 309 -35.34 11.73 -3.70
N SER A 310 -36.09 12.82 -3.67
CA SER A 310 -35.65 14.09 -3.04
C SER A 310 -35.74 14.07 -1.51
N ASN A 311 -36.44 13.08 -0.92
CA ASN A 311 -36.63 13.01 0.52
C ASN A 311 -35.35 12.57 1.26
N ASN A 312 -34.65 13.55 1.81
CA ASN A 312 -33.44 13.38 2.61
C ASN A 312 -33.62 13.75 4.09
N ARG A 313 -34.88 13.82 4.55
CA ARG A 313 -35.23 14.23 5.91
C ARG A 313 -34.82 13.18 6.93
N TYR A 314 -34.39 13.64 8.09
CA TYR A 314 -33.95 12.77 9.17
C TYR A 314 -35.10 11.95 9.78
N TRP A 315 -34.83 10.68 10.09
CA TRP A 315 -35.82 9.77 10.69
C TRP A 315 -36.33 10.30 12.04
N ARG A 316 -35.45 10.99 12.78
CA ARG A 316 -35.71 11.51 14.13
C ARG A 316 -35.66 13.03 14.11
N GLY A 317 -36.68 13.67 13.57
CA GLY A 317 -36.74 15.12 13.62
C GLY A 317 -37.86 15.74 12.80
N TYR A 318 -38.01 17.05 12.98
CA TYR A 318 -38.96 17.92 12.31
C TYR A 318 -38.56 18.24 10.85
N GLY A 319 -38.00 17.28 10.11
CA GLY A 319 -37.68 17.47 8.69
C GLY A 319 -36.27 18.01 8.36
N GLU A 320 -35.35 18.09 9.33
CA GLU A 320 -33.95 18.50 9.09
C GLU A 320 -33.20 17.48 8.19
N LYS A 321 -32.15 17.94 7.49
CA LYS A 321 -31.36 17.09 6.57
C LYS A 321 -30.61 16.00 7.34
N GLY A 322 -30.85 14.74 6.99
CA GLY A 322 -30.19 13.58 7.59
C GLY A 322 -28.76 13.35 7.10
N THR A 323 -27.83 14.25 7.43
CA THR A 323 -26.38 14.01 7.25
C THR A 323 -25.86 13.02 8.29
N LEU A 324 -24.70 12.40 8.05
CA LEU A 324 -24.16 11.41 8.99
C LEU A 324 -23.85 12.03 10.35
N ILE A 325 -23.19 13.20 10.36
CA ILE A 325 -22.89 13.93 11.60
C ILE A 325 -24.16 14.43 12.29
N HIS A 326 -25.20 14.81 11.55
CA HIS A 326 -26.48 15.17 12.14
C HIS A 326 -27.14 13.97 12.84
N CYS A 327 -27.16 12.80 12.18
CA CYS A 327 -27.75 11.59 12.75
C CYS A 327 -27.04 11.14 14.04
N TRP A 328 -25.70 11.26 14.08
CA TRP A 328 -24.88 10.86 15.22
C TRP A 328 -24.83 11.87 16.35
N TRP A 329 -24.78 13.16 16.01
CA TRP A 329 -24.45 14.23 16.93
C TRP A 329 -25.42 15.40 16.83
N GLY A 330 -25.55 16.00 15.65
CA GLY A 330 -26.25 17.29 15.49
C GLY A 330 -27.76 17.28 15.74
N CYS A 331 -28.40 16.12 15.81
CA CYS A 331 -29.84 16.02 16.04
C CYS A 331 -30.24 16.52 17.44
N LYS A 332 -31.24 17.41 17.49
CA LYS A 332 -31.83 17.95 18.73
C LYS A 332 -32.34 16.86 19.69
N LEU A 333 -32.79 15.72 19.18
CA LEU A 333 -33.26 14.59 20.00
C LEU A 333 -32.11 13.71 20.50
N VAL A 334 -30.93 13.75 19.88
CA VAL A 334 -29.74 12.98 20.31
C VAL A 334 -28.88 13.79 21.28
N GLN A 335 -28.86 15.12 21.12
CA GLN A 335 -28.10 16.04 21.97
C GLN A 335 -28.33 15.89 23.50
N PRO A 336 -29.56 15.68 24.00
CA PRO A 336 -29.79 15.48 25.43
C PRO A 336 -29.03 14.28 26.01
N LEU A 337 -28.90 13.19 25.25
CA LEU A 337 -28.14 12.00 25.64
C LEU A 337 -26.65 12.34 25.79
N TRP A 338 -26.06 12.96 24.76
CA TRP A 338 -24.66 13.41 24.82
C TRP A 338 -24.41 14.38 25.98
N LYS A 339 -25.32 15.34 26.21
CA LYS A 339 -25.20 16.27 27.34
C LYS A 339 -25.33 15.56 28.70
N ALA A 340 -26.10 14.49 28.80
CA ALA A 340 -26.20 13.67 30.02
C ALA A 340 -24.90 12.91 30.29
N GLU A 341 -24.30 12.32 29.26
CA GLU A 341 -23.00 11.64 29.37
C GLU A 341 -21.89 12.59 29.82
N TRP A 342 -21.79 13.78 29.23
CA TRP A 342 -20.78 14.76 29.65
C TRP A 342 -21.01 15.26 31.07
N ARG A 343 -22.27 15.33 31.54
CA ARG A 343 -22.57 15.63 32.95
C ARG A 343 -22.14 14.48 33.86
N PHE A 344 -22.36 13.23 33.44
CA PHE A 344 -21.93 12.05 34.18
C PHE A 344 -20.40 11.99 34.30
N LEU A 345 -19.66 12.23 33.22
CA LEU A 345 -18.19 12.27 33.25
C LEU A 345 -17.66 13.38 34.17
N ARG A 346 -18.29 14.57 34.17
CA ARG A 346 -17.94 15.66 35.08
C ARG A 346 -18.13 15.29 36.55
N LYS A 347 -19.21 14.57 36.88
CA LYS A 347 -19.42 14.04 38.24
C LYS A 347 -18.33 13.04 38.67
N LEU A 348 -17.71 12.36 37.73
CA LEU A 348 -16.56 11.46 37.97
C LEU A 348 -15.21 12.21 37.98
N GLY A 349 -15.21 13.55 38.00
CA GLY A 349 -13.98 14.36 37.99
C GLY A 349 -13.29 14.44 36.63
N MET A 350 -13.97 14.08 35.54
CA MET A 350 -13.46 14.17 34.17
C MET A 350 -14.16 15.29 33.40
N ASP A 351 -13.41 16.22 32.82
CA ASP A 351 -13.97 17.33 32.04
C ASP A 351 -13.43 17.36 30.60
N PRO A 352 -13.85 16.42 29.73
CA PRO A 352 -13.47 16.44 28.32
C PRO A 352 -14.24 17.53 27.55
N PRO A 353 -13.65 18.13 26.49
CA PRO A 353 -14.35 19.11 25.68
C PRO A 353 -15.56 18.49 24.99
N PHE A 354 -16.62 19.27 24.76
CA PHE A 354 -17.85 18.80 24.12
C PHE A 354 -17.67 18.71 22.58
N ASP A 355 -16.92 17.70 22.15
CA ASP A 355 -16.47 17.51 20.77
C ASP A 355 -16.96 16.15 20.22
N PRO A 356 -17.66 16.10 19.06
CA PRO A 356 -18.10 14.85 18.44
C PRO A 356 -16.96 13.89 18.06
N ALA A 357 -15.74 14.39 17.84
CA ALA A 357 -14.61 13.55 17.48
C ALA A 357 -14.18 12.59 18.61
N ILE A 358 -14.49 12.93 19.87
CA ILE A 358 -14.18 12.08 21.03
C ILE A 358 -14.98 10.78 20.97
N PRO A 359 -16.33 10.79 21.02
CA PRO A 359 -17.10 9.56 20.94
C PRO A 359 -16.99 8.93 19.55
N LEU A 360 -17.11 9.71 18.45
CA LEU A 360 -17.27 9.14 17.10
C LEU A 360 -15.99 8.56 16.51
N LEU A 361 -14.83 9.12 16.85
CA LEU A 361 -13.53 8.74 16.28
C LEU A 361 -12.52 8.27 17.33
N GLY A 362 -12.83 8.41 18.61
CA GLY A 362 -11.94 8.00 19.71
C GLY A 362 -10.77 8.94 19.95
N LEU A 363 -10.91 10.23 19.60
CA LEU A 363 -9.89 11.26 19.83
C LEU A 363 -9.95 11.80 21.27
N TYR A 364 -9.56 10.97 22.23
CA TYR A 364 -9.55 11.35 23.64
C TYR A 364 -8.49 12.41 23.94
N PRO A 365 -8.83 13.48 24.68
CA PRO A 365 -7.89 14.55 24.97
C PRO A 365 -6.79 14.09 25.94
N LYS A 366 -5.59 14.64 25.77
CA LYS A 366 -4.40 14.26 26.57
C LYS A 366 -4.53 14.67 28.05
N ASN A 367 -5.41 15.62 28.37
CA ASN A 367 -5.66 16.14 29.72
C ASN A 367 -6.44 15.18 30.65
N LEU A 368 -6.92 14.04 30.16
CA LEU A 368 -7.48 12.99 31.01
C LEU A 368 -6.36 12.35 31.83
N LYS A 369 -6.26 12.78 33.09
CA LYS A 369 -5.13 12.61 34.01
C LYS A 369 -4.62 11.17 34.21
N SER A 370 -5.46 10.14 34.00
CA SER A 370 -5.08 8.74 34.21
C SER A 370 -5.56 7.80 33.09
N ALA A 371 -4.90 6.65 32.96
CA ALA A 371 -5.33 5.58 32.06
C ALA A 371 -6.74 5.08 32.42
N TYR A 372 -7.03 4.96 33.72
CA TYR A 372 -8.34 4.58 34.26
C TYR A 372 -9.44 5.55 33.79
N CYS A 373 -9.24 6.87 33.92
CA CYS A 373 -10.23 7.85 33.47
C CYS A 373 -10.51 7.74 31.96
N ARG A 374 -9.48 7.47 31.15
CA ARG A 374 -9.66 7.28 29.69
C ARG A 374 -10.46 6.03 29.38
N ASP A 375 -10.25 4.95 30.11
CA ASP A 375 -10.96 3.68 29.88
C ASP A 375 -12.43 3.77 30.35
N THR A 376 -12.68 4.44 31.47
CA THR A 376 -14.05 4.75 31.94
C THR A 376 -14.78 5.65 30.93
N ALA A 377 -14.15 6.73 30.46
CA ALA A 377 -14.74 7.61 29.45
C ALA A 377 -15.03 6.87 28.14
N LYS A 378 -14.13 5.97 27.70
CA LYS A 378 -14.36 5.11 26.52
C LYS A 378 -15.61 4.26 26.68
N SER A 379 -15.75 3.57 27.81
CA SER A 379 -16.90 2.70 28.06
C SER A 379 -18.21 3.48 28.03
N VAL A 380 -18.24 4.66 28.66
CA VAL A 380 -19.39 5.58 28.66
C VAL A 380 -19.82 5.98 27.25
N PHE A 381 -18.89 6.48 26.43
CA PHE A 381 -19.20 6.90 25.07
C PHE A 381 -19.58 5.74 24.16
N ILE A 382 -18.88 4.61 24.27
CA ILE A 382 -19.17 3.42 23.48
C ILE A 382 -20.59 2.91 23.76
N ALA A 383 -21.02 2.91 25.02
CA ALA A 383 -22.37 2.49 25.41
C ALA A 383 -23.43 3.36 24.70
N ALA A 384 -23.27 4.68 24.71
CA ALA A 384 -24.20 5.58 24.06
C ALA A 384 -24.19 5.49 22.53
N GLN A 385 -23.01 5.37 21.92
CA GLN A 385 -22.95 5.10 20.49
C GLN A 385 -23.70 3.82 20.12
N PHE A 386 -23.59 2.79 20.96
CA PHE A 386 -24.28 1.53 20.76
C PHE A 386 -25.80 1.69 20.84
N THR A 387 -26.32 2.46 21.80
CA THR A 387 -27.77 2.71 21.92
C THR A 387 -28.30 3.54 20.75
N ILE A 388 -27.57 4.58 20.32
CA ILE A 388 -27.92 5.38 19.13
C ILE A 388 -27.98 4.49 17.88
N ALA A 389 -26.96 3.65 17.68
CA ALA A 389 -26.85 2.75 16.54
C ALA A 389 -27.95 1.69 16.50
N ARG A 390 -28.30 1.13 17.65
CA ARG A 390 -29.35 0.11 17.76
C ARG A 390 -30.69 0.62 17.23
N LEU A 391 -30.96 1.90 17.45
CA LEU A 391 -32.20 2.54 17.02
C LEU A 391 -32.06 3.26 15.67
N TRP A 392 -30.93 3.14 14.94
CA TRP A 392 -30.50 4.08 13.88
C TRP A 392 -31.58 4.53 12.88
N ASN A 393 -32.47 3.63 12.48
CA ASN A 393 -33.55 3.84 11.51
C ASN A 393 -34.95 4.00 12.14
N GLN A 394 -35.04 4.07 13.47
CA GLN A 394 -36.29 4.30 14.20
C GLN A 394 -36.50 5.80 14.43
N PRO A 395 -37.76 6.27 14.53
CA PRO A 395 -38.09 7.68 14.75
C PRO A 395 -37.81 8.16 16.18
N ARG A 396 -37.74 7.24 17.15
CA ARG A 396 -37.46 7.55 18.56
C ARG A 396 -35.96 7.62 18.86
N CYS A 397 -35.58 8.45 19.83
CA CYS A 397 -34.22 8.50 20.37
C CYS A 397 -34.01 7.59 21.59
N PRO A 398 -32.76 7.21 21.90
CA PRO A 398 -32.48 6.39 23.07
C PRO A 398 -32.71 7.22 24.34
N SER A 399 -33.29 6.61 25.36
CA SER A 399 -33.41 7.24 26.67
C SER A 399 -32.11 7.14 27.47
N ILE A 400 -31.99 7.96 28.51
CA ILE A 400 -30.89 7.87 29.48
C ILE A 400 -30.89 6.49 30.15
N ASP A 401 -32.07 5.94 30.46
CA ASP A 401 -32.18 4.59 31.07
C ASP A 401 -31.69 3.48 30.14
N GLU A 402 -31.99 3.56 28.83
CA GLU A 402 -31.47 2.60 27.86
C GLU A 402 -29.95 2.66 27.74
N TRP A 403 -29.35 3.86 27.93
CA TRP A 403 -27.90 4.04 27.99
C TRP A 403 -27.32 3.50 29.30
N ILE A 404 -27.91 3.81 30.46
CA ILE A 404 -27.45 3.31 31.76
C ILE A 404 -27.53 1.77 31.81
N LYS A 405 -28.57 1.15 31.25
CA LYS A 405 -28.67 -0.31 31.15
C LYS A 405 -27.61 -0.94 30.24
N LYS A 406 -27.04 -0.16 29.32
CA LYS A 406 -26.04 -0.64 28.37
C LYS A 406 -24.61 -0.46 28.89
N LEU A 407 -24.39 0.61 29.66
CA LEU A 407 -23.16 0.86 30.41
C LEU A 407 -22.97 -0.25 31.44
#